data_AF-A0A7S4PWJ5-F1
#
_entry.id   AF-A0A7S4PWJ5-F1
#
_cell.length_a   1.000
_cell.length_b   1.000
_cell.length_c   1.000
_cell.angle_alpha   90.00
_cell.angle_beta   90.00
_cell.angle_gamma   90.00
#
_symmetry.space_group_name_H-M   'P 1'
#
loop_
_entity.id
_entity.type
_entity.pdbx_description
1 polymer ?
#
loop_
_entity_poly.entity_id
_entity_poly.type
_entity_poly.pdbx_seq_one_letter_code
_entity_poly.pdbx_strand_id
1 'polypeptide(L)'
;GWQRRCGDAWLRVEAKSSQITWDRFHVRWNIHFRGVKFQNFDVLMLIVYAPWGLELWEYDGGSKRGISSTGKSTSCVGHVVKFYGRANEHCLYTSWSLAMRPRLSMAAAHIVVIPWNHSLVDSAWLALGAQAKAYMSMPFSKRPDRWWMFERIARQYDVQHRSFQIALPQPGVCINGSARGLHTGACDWVRTHMNGIKLESPRRVEAKSTQLSWKLERKVWVLHFSAIKFTEFDDLVLIVYAPWGLELWDYNVEASVGKTSNGKSTANSGHGIVLCGKHGEEDLKRSWDSKLVTRLRAAATYVDTLAWDHPLIAASFRTEVSRAS
;
A
#
# COMPACT_ATOMS: atom_id res chain seq x y z
N GLY A 1 17.47 4.66 -15.57
CA GLY A 1 18.65 5.51 -15.30
C GLY A 1 18.63 6.70 -16.23
N TRP A 2 19.30 7.77 -15.85
CA TRP A 2 19.59 8.91 -16.72
C TRP A 2 21.07 9.24 -16.60
N GLN A 3 21.58 10.15 -17.42
CA GLN A 3 22.94 10.66 -17.31
C GLN A 3 22.93 12.12 -16.88
N ARG A 4 23.91 12.54 -16.10
CA ARG A 4 24.15 13.96 -15.78
C ARG A 4 25.54 14.38 -16.24
N ARG A 5 25.66 15.60 -16.74
CA ARG A 5 26.95 16.15 -17.15
C ARG A 5 27.65 16.75 -15.93
N CYS A 6 28.93 16.43 -15.75
CA CYS A 6 29.81 17.03 -14.75
C CYS A 6 31.12 17.41 -15.44
N GLY A 7 31.28 18.70 -15.77
CA GLY A 7 32.34 19.15 -16.69
C GLY A 7 32.17 18.52 -18.07
N ASP A 8 33.20 17.81 -18.54
CA ASP A 8 33.21 17.10 -19.82
C ASP A 8 32.82 15.62 -19.73
N ALA A 9 32.55 15.12 -18.52
CA ALA A 9 32.15 13.73 -18.31
C ALA A 9 30.63 13.57 -18.20
N TRP A 10 30.11 12.46 -18.73
CA TRP A 10 28.75 11.99 -18.50
C TRP A 10 28.75 10.93 -17.40
N LEU A 11 28.03 11.20 -16.32
CA LEU A 11 27.88 10.29 -15.19
C LEU A 11 26.56 9.54 -15.30
N ARG A 12 26.59 8.22 -15.20
CA ARG A 12 25.40 7.36 -15.10
C ARG A 12 24.78 7.55 -13.72
N VAL A 13 23.50 7.87 -13.67
CA VAL A 13 22.78 8.11 -12.43
C VAL A 13 21.73 7.03 -12.20
N GLU A 14 21.76 6.46 -11.00
CA GLU A 14 20.71 5.59 -10.48
C GLU A 14 19.90 6.37 -9.43
N ALA A 15 18.57 6.40 -9.59
CA ALA A 15 17.66 6.81 -8.50
C ALA A 15 17.19 5.59 -7.74
N LYS A 16 17.24 5.68 -6.42
CA LYS A 16 16.44 4.81 -5.54
C LYS A 16 15.57 5.66 -4.66
N SER A 17 14.37 5.19 -4.45
CA SER A 17 13.41 5.89 -3.62
C SER A 17 12.88 4.98 -2.52
N SER A 18 12.65 5.53 -1.32
CA SER A 18 12.10 4.79 -0.19
C SER A 18 11.19 5.70 0.62
N GLN A 19 10.12 5.12 1.14
CA GLN A 19 9.30 5.77 2.16
C GLN A 19 9.88 5.49 3.55
N ILE A 20 9.67 6.43 4.48
CA ILE A 20 9.93 6.20 5.91
C ILE A 20 8.84 5.28 6.47
N THR A 21 9.25 4.18 7.08
CA THR A 21 8.32 3.17 7.63
C THR A 21 8.62 2.88 9.09
N TRP A 22 7.59 2.47 9.84
CA TRP A 22 7.75 2.03 11.23
C TRP A 22 8.11 0.54 11.28
N ASP A 23 9.29 0.23 11.80
CA ASP A 23 9.73 -1.12 12.16
C ASP A 23 9.08 -1.52 13.48
N ARG A 24 8.05 -2.37 13.43
CA ARG A 24 7.36 -2.83 14.63
C ARG A 24 8.21 -3.74 15.49
N PHE A 25 9.13 -4.50 14.89
CA PHE A 25 9.94 -5.47 15.62
C PHE A 25 11.02 -4.76 16.44
N HIS A 26 11.67 -3.76 15.86
CA HIS A 26 12.68 -2.96 16.54
C HIS A 26 12.13 -1.66 17.15
N VAL A 27 10.81 -1.46 17.08
CA VAL A 27 10.08 -0.29 17.60
C VAL A 27 10.75 1.02 17.19
N ARG A 28 11.01 1.21 15.89
CA ARG A 28 11.73 2.39 15.38
C ARG A 28 11.35 2.74 13.95
N TRP A 29 11.53 3.99 13.55
CA TRP A 29 11.43 4.36 12.14
C TRP A 29 12.64 3.84 11.33
N ASN A 30 12.45 3.55 10.05
CA ASN A 30 13.51 3.19 9.12
C ASN A 30 13.23 3.65 7.68
N ILE A 31 14.29 3.74 6.88
CA ILE A 31 14.23 3.88 5.42
C ILE A 31 15.16 2.82 4.78
N HIS A 32 14.68 2.15 3.73
CA HIS A 32 15.37 1.03 3.08
C HIS A 32 15.39 1.18 1.55
N PHE A 33 16.53 1.56 1.00
CA PHE A 33 16.76 1.57 -0.45
C PHE A 33 17.29 0.21 -0.88
N ARG A 34 16.53 -0.53 -1.67
CA ARG A 34 16.86 -1.91 -2.08
C ARG A 34 17.38 -1.97 -3.52
N GLY A 35 18.14 -3.03 -3.82
CA GLY A 35 18.59 -3.34 -5.17
C GLY A 35 19.61 -2.34 -5.72
N VAL A 36 20.48 -1.84 -4.86
CA VAL A 36 21.53 -0.89 -5.23
C VAL A 36 22.73 -1.63 -5.80
N LYS A 37 22.97 -1.51 -7.11
CA LYS A 37 24.10 -2.17 -7.79
C LYS A 37 25.18 -1.13 -8.08
N PHE A 38 26.06 -0.88 -7.10
CA PHE A 38 27.07 0.19 -7.15
C PHE A 38 28.00 0.14 -8.36
N GLN A 39 28.16 -1.02 -8.99
CA GLN A 39 28.94 -1.19 -10.20
C GLN A 39 28.24 -0.70 -11.50
N ASN A 40 26.93 -0.41 -11.44
CA ASN A 40 26.13 -0.08 -12.62
C ASN A 40 25.94 1.43 -12.84
N PHE A 41 26.41 2.28 -11.93
CA PHE A 41 26.22 3.72 -11.98
C PHE A 41 27.42 4.44 -11.38
N ASP A 42 27.55 5.73 -11.68
CA ASP A 42 28.61 6.59 -11.14
C ASP A 42 28.07 7.47 -10.00
N VAL A 43 26.76 7.75 -10.00
CA VAL A 43 26.07 8.55 -8.98
C VAL A 43 24.81 7.84 -8.51
N LEU A 44 24.61 7.78 -7.19
CA LEU A 44 23.38 7.29 -6.57
C LEU A 44 22.58 8.43 -5.96
N MET A 45 21.37 8.62 -6.45
CA MET A 45 20.40 9.55 -5.90
C MET A 45 19.44 8.78 -4.99
N LEU A 46 19.36 9.19 -3.73
CA LEU A 46 18.43 8.67 -2.75
C LEU A 46 17.27 9.65 -2.57
N ILE A 47 16.05 9.18 -2.81
CA ILE A 47 14.82 9.97 -2.72
C ILE A 47 14.00 9.46 -1.54
N VAL A 48 13.84 10.27 -0.52
CA VAL A 48 13.07 9.93 0.68
C VAL A 48 11.65 10.51 0.56
N TYR A 49 10.63 9.65 0.58
CA TYR A 49 9.24 10.07 0.73
C TYR A 49 8.95 10.31 2.23
N ALA A 50 8.79 11.57 2.62
CA ALA A 50 8.49 11.98 3.99
C ALA A 50 7.16 12.76 4.07
N PRO A 51 6.51 12.87 5.24
CA PRO A 51 5.22 13.57 5.35
C PRO A 51 5.25 15.03 4.87
N TRP A 52 6.40 15.70 4.93
CA TRP A 52 6.58 17.10 4.51
C TRP A 52 6.99 17.26 3.04
N GLY A 53 7.46 16.21 2.35
CA GLY A 53 7.87 16.29 0.96
C GLY A 53 8.81 15.18 0.51
N LEU A 54 9.44 15.39 -0.64
CA LEU A 54 10.53 14.57 -1.16
C LEU A 54 11.87 15.16 -0.74
N GLU A 55 12.69 14.40 -0.02
CA GLU A 55 14.09 14.80 0.19
C GLU A 55 15.00 14.09 -0.79
N LEU A 56 15.80 14.87 -1.52
CA LEU A 56 16.76 14.37 -2.50
C LEU A 56 18.16 14.44 -1.91
N TRP A 57 18.86 13.32 -1.98
CA TRP A 57 20.20 13.15 -1.43
C TRP A 57 21.11 12.52 -2.49
N GLU A 58 22.33 13.04 -2.60
CA GLU A 58 23.38 12.43 -3.42
C GLU A 58 24.27 11.56 -2.53
N TYR A 59 24.22 10.26 -2.71
CA TYR A 59 24.93 9.32 -1.87
C TYR A 59 26.42 9.27 -2.19
N ASP A 60 27.25 9.44 -1.17
CA ASP A 60 28.70 9.30 -1.27
C ASP A 60 29.06 7.81 -1.29
N GLY A 61 29.31 7.31 -2.50
CA GLY A 61 29.72 5.92 -2.76
C GLY A 61 31.01 5.52 -2.06
N GLY A 62 31.87 6.47 -1.67
CA GLY A 62 33.11 6.20 -0.94
C GLY A 62 32.89 5.84 0.54
N SER A 63 31.84 6.38 1.16
CA SER A 63 31.61 6.25 2.61
C SER A 63 31.29 4.82 3.08
N LYS A 64 30.73 3.98 2.19
CA LYS A 64 30.11 2.67 2.50
C LYS A 64 29.07 2.72 3.64
N ARG A 65 28.70 3.90 4.15
CA ARG A 65 27.85 4.08 5.33
C ARG A 65 26.40 3.75 5.00
N GLY A 66 25.74 3.02 5.89
CA GLY A 66 24.36 2.57 5.69
C GLY A 66 24.22 1.38 4.74
N ILE A 67 25.29 0.89 4.10
CA ILE A 67 25.23 -0.34 3.31
C ILE A 67 25.11 -1.53 4.26
N SER A 68 24.02 -2.28 4.13
CA SER A 68 23.83 -3.54 4.86
C SER A 68 24.78 -4.59 4.31
N SER A 69 25.67 -5.14 5.16
CA SER A 69 26.54 -6.28 4.84
C SER A 69 25.81 -7.64 4.91
N THR A 70 24.60 -7.64 5.44
CA THR A 70 23.78 -8.83 5.63
C THR A 70 23.06 -9.22 4.33
N GLY A 71 23.65 -10.16 3.59
CA GLY A 71 23.06 -10.77 2.39
C GLY A 71 24.12 -11.23 1.40
N LYS A 72 24.34 -12.55 1.29
CA LYS A 72 25.39 -13.19 0.45
C LYS A 72 25.11 -13.18 -1.08
N SER A 73 24.39 -12.19 -1.64
CA SER A 73 24.15 -12.14 -3.09
C SER A 73 24.13 -10.71 -3.63
N THR A 74 25.29 -10.08 -3.70
CA THR A 74 25.42 -8.64 -4.00
C THR A 74 25.39 -8.31 -5.49
N SER A 75 25.84 -9.21 -6.38
CA SER A 75 25.87 -8.93 -7.83
C SER A 75 24.48 -9.01 -8.48
N CYS A 76 23.70 -10.05 -8.18
CA CYS A 76 22.39 -10.27 -8.80
C CYS A 76 21.28 -9.45 -8.13
N VAL A 77 21.21 -9.47 -6.79
CA VAL A 77 20.13 -8.81 -6.03
C VAL A 77 20.42 -7.33 -5.81
N GLY A 78 21.70 -6.96 -5.66
CA GLY A 78 22.13 -5.63 -5.26
C GLY A 78 22.17 -5.45 -3.74
N HIS A 79 22.76 -4.35 -3.30
CA HIS A 79 22.88 -3.95 -1.91
C HIS A 79 21.60 -3.30 -1.38
N VAL A 80 21.50 -3.21 -0.05
CA VAL A 80 20.47 -2.42 0.63
C VAL A 80 21.14 -1.31 1.42
N VAL A 81 20.74 -0.06 1.16
CA VAL A 81 21.16 1.10 1.96
C VAL A 81 20.06 1.41 2.97
N LYS A 82 20.39 1.46 4.25
CA LYS A 82 19.44 1.56 5.36
C LYS A 82 19.84 2.66 6.34
N PHE A 83 18.85 3.41 6.80
CA PHE A 83 19.00 4.35 7.92
C PHE A 83 17.86 4.14 8.91
N TYR A 84 18.19 4.16 10.19
CA TYR A 84 17.25 3.88 11.28
C TYR A 84 17.06 5.11 12.16
N GLY A 85 15.88 5.19 12.78
CA GLY A 85 15.59 6.05 13.93
C GLY A 85 16.19 5.53 15.23
N ARG A 86 15.87 6.21 16.33
CA ARG A 86 16.07 5.67 17.68
C ARG A 86 14.98 4.64 17.98
N ALA A 87 15.32 3.63 18.79
CA ALA A 87 14.31 2.71 19.32
C ALA A 87 13.37 3.46 20.28
N ASN A 88 12.09 3.09 20.27
CA ASN A 88 11.00 3.67 21.06
C ASN A 88 10.71 5.16 20.78
N GLU A 89 11.24 5.73 19.69
CA GLU A 89 10.88 7.10 19.26
C GLU A 89 9.67 7.06 18.33
N HIS A 90 8.47 7.22 18.88
CA HIS A 90 7.22 7.15 18.13
C HIS A 90 6.98 8.37 17.24
N CYS A 91 7.57 9.53 17.57
CA CYS A 91 7.42 10.72 16.75
C CYS A 91 8.34 10.64 15.52
N LEU A 92 7.74 10.52 14.34
CA LEU A 92 8.46 10.48 13.06
C LEU A 92 9.36 11.70 12.88
N TYR A 93 8.89 12.90 13.20
CA TYR A 93 9.68 14.13 13.03
C TYR A 93 10.90 14.15 13.95
N THR A 94 10.76 13.75 15.21
CA THR A 94 11.86 13.64 16.18
C THR A 94 12.86 12.57 15.74
N SER A 95 12.37 11.38 15.35
CA SER A 95 13.21 10.31 14.81
C SER A 95 13.98 10.74 13.55
N TRP A 96 13.32 11.48 12.66
CA TRP A 96 13.94 12.00 11.44
C TRP A 96 15.05 12.99 11.77
N SER A 97 14.72 14.06 12.49
CA SER A 97 15.63 15.18 12.77
C SER A 97 16.83 14.79 13.66
N LEU A 98 16.61 13.94 14.66
CA LEU A 98 17.64 13.62 15.67
C LEU A 98 18.42 12.34 15.39
N ALA A 99 18.00 11.50 14.44
CA ALA A 99 18.65 10.21 14.20
C ALA A 99 18.82 9.87 12.73
N MET A 100 17.74 9.81 11.94
CA MET A 100 17.85 9.36 10.56
C MET A 100 18.57 10.36 9.66
N ARG A 101 18.17 11.64 9.70
CA ARG A 101 18.75 12.70 8.87
C ARG A 101 20.24 12.92 9.17
N PRO A 102 20.70 13.00 10.44
CA PRO A 102 22.13 13.07 10.72
C PRO A 102 22.93 11.89 10.16
N ARG A 103 22.40 10.66 10.29
CA ARG A 103 23.04 9.45 9.72
C ARG A 103 23.07 9.48 8.20
N LEU A 104 22.05 10.05 7.57
CA LEU A 104 21.97 10.23 6.12
C LEU A 104 22.97 11.29 5.66
N SER A 105 23.08 12.44 6.34
CA SER A 105 24.10 13.48 6.08
C SER A 105 25.52 12.99 6.23
N MET A 106 25.75 11.96 7.05
CA MET A 106 27.05 11.31 7.19
C MET A 106 27.42 10.43 5.99
N ALA A 107 26.47 10.07 5.13
CA ALA A 107 26.63 9.13 4.01
C ALA A 107 26.26 9.75 2.64
N ALA A 108 25.59 10.90 2.63
CA ALA A 108 25.04 11.52 1.45
C ALA A 108 24.97 13.04 1.63
N ALA A 109 25.16 13.79 0.55
CA ALA A 109 24.94 15.22 0.51
C ALA A 109 23.44 15.51 0.32
N HIS A 110 22.86 16.34 1.19
CA HIS A 110 21.48 16.81 1.01
C HIS A 110 21.43 17.80 -0.14
N ILE A 111 20.54 17.58 -1.11
CA ILE A 111 20.37 18.46 -2.26
C ILE A 111 19.23 19.43 -2.00
N VAL A 112 18.02 18.91 -1.81
CA VAL A 112 16.81 19.72 -1.72
C VAL A 112 15.66 18.95 -1.05
N VAL A 113 14.79 19.70 -0.38
CA VAL A 113 13.45 19.24 0.02
C VAL A 113 12.45 19.84 -0.96
N ILE A 114 11.68 19.00 -1.64
CA ILE A 114 10.60 19.41 -2.54
C ILE A 114 9.27 19.16 -1.83
N PRO A 115 8.54 20.20 -1.41
CA PRO A 115 7.22 20.05 -0.79
C PRO A 115 6.22 19.30 -1.68
N TRP A 116 5.23 18.65 -1.07
CA TRP A 116 4.19 17.91 -1.82
C TRP A 116 3.31 18.77 -2.71
N ASN A 117 3.25 20.08 -2.48
CA ASN A 117 2.53 21.07 -3.28
C ASN A 117 3.43 21.80 -4.29
N HIS A 118 4.67 21.34 -4.50
CA HIS A 118 5.58 21.93 -5.46
C HIS A 118 5.19 21.53 -6.89
N SER A 119 5.25 22.46 -7.84
CA SER A 119 4.86 22.25 -9.24
C SER A 119 5.61 21.11 -9.93
N LEU A 120 6.87 20.85 -9.57
CA LEU A 120 7.63 19.68 -10.05
C LEU A 120 7.02 18.35 -9.61
N VAL A 121 6.49 18.26 -8.38
CA VAL A 121 5.81 17.05 -7.90
C VAL A 121 4.49 16.92 -8.64
N ASP A 122 3.72 18.02 -8.74
CA ASP A 122 2.43 17.99 -9.41
C ASP A 122 2.56 17.66 -10.90
N SER A 123 3.52 18.26 -11.62
CA SER A 123 3.77 17.98 -13.04
C SER A 123 4.27 16.55 -13.27
N ALA A 124 5.20 16.06 -12.44
CA ALA A 124 5.62 14.66 -12.50
C ALA A 124 4.45 13.72 -12.20
N TRP A 125 3.60 14.05 -11.23
CA TRP A 125 2.42 13.29 -10.87
C TRP A 125 1.39 13.30 -12.01
N LEU A 126 1.12 14.46 -12.62
CA LEU A 126 0.25 14.58 -13.78
C LEU A 126 0.80 13.82 -15.01
N ALA A 127 2.12 13.74 -15.14
CA ALA A 127 2.77 12.92 -16.16
C ALA A 127 2.65 11.40 -15.91
N LEU A 128 2.26 10.95 -14.70
CA LEU A 128 2.03 9.52 -14.40
C LEU A 128 0.77 8.94 -15.07
N GLY A 129 0.11 9.70 -15.95
CA GLY A 129 -0.95 9.22 -16.84
C GLY A 129 -2.33 9.20 -16.18
N ALA A 130 -3.25 8.44 -16.81
CA ALA A 130 -4.68 8.45 -16.47
C ALA A 130 -4.98 8.17 -14.98
N GLN A 131 -4.19 7.29 -14.33
CA GLN A 131 -4.36 6.97 -12.92
C GLN A 131 -4.10 8.15 -12.00
N ALA A 132 -2.99 8.86 -12.16
CA ALA A 132 -2.67 9.96 -11.29
C ALA A 132 -3.68 11.11 -11.41
N LYS A 133 -4.10 11.42 -12.64
CA LYS A 133 -5.16 12.40 -12.93
C LYS A 133 -6.47 12.04 -12.24
N ALA A 134 -6.87 10.76 -12.26
CA ALA A 134 -8.12 10.30 -11.67
C ALA A 134 -8.13 10.39 -10.13
N TYR A 135 -6.98 10.27 -9.47
CA TYR A 135 -6.90 10.18 -8.01
C TYR A 135 -6.26 11.41 -7.31
N MET A 136 -5.82 12.42 -8.06
CA MET A 136 -5.04 13.55 -7.53
C MET A 136 -5.72 14.28 -6.37
N SER A 137 -7.05 14.43 -6.41
CA SER A 137 -7.85 15.12 -5.40
C SER A 137 -8.48 14.20 -4.35
N MET A 138 -8.16 12.90 -4.38
CA MET A 138 -8.86 11.92 -3.56
C MET A 138 -8.27 11.79 -2.14
N PRO A 139 -9.10 11.67 -1.08
CA PRO A 139 -8.64 11.77 0.31
C PRO A 139 -7.54 10.78 0.73
N PHE A 140 -7.52 9.59 0.11
CA PHE A 140 -6.60 8.51 0.46
C PHE A 140 -5.45 8.34 -0.54
N SER A 141 -5.33 9.23 -1.54
CA SER A 141 -4.39 9.08 -2.66
C SER A 141 -2.93 9.08 -2.21
N LYS A 142 -2.61 9.88 -1.19
CA LYS A 142 -1.26 10.08 -0.64
C LYS A 142 -1.01 9.31 0.67
N ARG A 143 -1.99 8.51 1.12
CA ARG A 143 -1.94 7.82 2.43
C ARG A 143 -1.40 6.39 2.31
N PRO A 144 -0.29 6.05 2.98
CA PRO A 144 0.29 4.70 2.94
C PRO A 144 -0.50 3.67 3.77
N ASP A 145 -1.27 4.13 4.75
CA ASP A 145 -2.06 3.37 5.72
C ASP A 145 -3.53 3.18 5.32
N ARG A 146 -3.90 3.65 4.13
CA ARG A 146 -5.29 3.62 3.64
C ARG A 146 -5.95 2.25 3.70
N TRP A 147 -5.20 1.16 3.52
CA TRP A 147 -5.74 -0.20 3.54
C TRP A 147 -6.41 -0.53 4.89
N TRP A 148 -5.79 -0.11 6.00
CA TRP A 148 -6.32 -0.33 7.34
C TRP A 148 -7.55 0.53 7.59
N MET A 149 -7.57 1.75 7.04
CA MET A 149 -8.74 2.62 7.10
C MET A 149 -9.93 2.00 6.35
N PHE A 150 -9.69 1.43 5.17
CA PHE A 150 -10.72 0.78 4.36
C PHE A 150 -11.32 -0.45 5.07
N GLU A 151 -10.47 -1.33 5.61
CA GLU A 151 -10.91 -2.49 6.43
C GLU A 151 -11.78 -2.02 7.60
N ARG A 152 -11.34 -0.99 8.32
CA ARG A 152 -12.10 -0.44 9.44
C ARG A 152 -13.44 0.16 9.02
N ILE A 153 -13.48 0.88 7.90
CA ILE A 153 -14.72 1.44 7.35
C ILE A 153 -15.69 0.32 7.00
N ALA A 154 -15.24 -0.71 6.27
CA ALA A 154 -16.08 -1.87 5.93
C ALA A 154 -16.60 -2.58 7.18
N ARG A 155 -15.75 -2.75 8.19
CA ARG A 155 -16.14 -3.33 9.47
C ARG A 155 -17.18 -2.50 10.22
N GLN A 156 -17.04 -1.17 10.24
CA GLN A 156 -18.05 -0.28 10.84
C GLN A 156 -19.35 -0.28 10.04
N TYR A 157 -19.26 -0.39 8.71
CA TYR A 157 -20.41 -0.51 7.83
C TYR A 157 -21.22 -1.77 8.13
N ASP A 158 -20.56 -2.92 8.29
CA ASP A 158 -21.19 -4.20 8.68
C ASP A 158 -22.03 -4.07 9.97
N VAL A 159 -21.52 -3.35 10.97
CA VAL A 159 -22.23 -3.12 12.24
C VAL A 159 -23.42 -2.19 12.06
N GLN A 160 -23.22 -1.05 11.39
CA GLN A 160 -24.22 0.02 11.34
C GLN A 160 -25.34 -0.24 10.34
N HIS A 161 -25.03 -0.84 9.18
CA HIS A 161 -25.96 -0.92 8.05
C HIS A 161 -26.43 -2.34 7.77
N ARG A 162 -25.66 -3.36 8.16
CA ARG A 162 -26.04 -4.77 7.98
C ARG A 162 -26.44 -5.46 9.28
N SER A 163 -26.46 -4.70 10.37
CA SER A 163 -26.85 -5.16 11.71
C SER A 163 -26.11 -6.43 12.16
N PHE A 164 -24.85 -6.58 11.73
CA PHE A 164 -24.00 -7.65 12.23
C PHE A 164 -23.43 -7.28 13.60
N GLN A 165 -23.42 -8.25 14.53
CA GLN A 165 -22.49 -8.19 15.65
C GLN A 165 -21.16 -8.80 15.22
N ILE A 166 -20.07 -8.06 15.44
CA ILE A 166 -18.73 -8.47 15.03
C ILE A 166 -17.83 -8.72 16.24
N ALA A 167 -16.89 -9.64 16.08
CA ALA A 167 -15.80 -9.86 17.03
C ALA A 167 -14.46 -9.73 16.31
N LEU A 168 -13.43 -9.36 17.06
CA LEU A 168 -12.06 -9.45 16.55
C LEU A 168 -11.65 -10.93 16.44
N PRO A 169 -10.83 -11.29 15.43
CA PRO A 169 -10.31 -12.64 15.31
C PRO A 169 -9.48 -12.98 16.55
N GLN A 170 -9.62 -14.20 17.07
CA GLN A 170 -8.73 -14.67 18.13
C GLN A 170 -7.31 -14.78 17.57
N PRO A 171 -6.27 -14.33 18.31
CA PRO A 171 -4.89 -14.51 17.90
C PRO A 171 -4.59 -16.01 17.72
N GLY A 172 -4.39 -16.45 16.48
CA GLY A 172 -4.01 -17.83 16.21
C GLY A 172 -2.55 -18.10 16.56
N VAL A 173 -2.14 -19.36 16.44
CA VAL A 173 -0.73 -19.76 16.54
C VAL A 173 -0.18 -19.96 15.12
N CYS A 174 1.04 -19.49 14.86
CA CYS A 174 1.76 -19.77 13.62
C CYS A 174 2.20 -21.25 13.59
N ILE A 175 2.55 -21.77 12.41
CA ILE A 175 3.02 -23.17 12.25
C ILE A 175 4.25 -23.46 13.14
N ASN A 176 5.04 -22.43 13.47
CA ASN A 176 6.20 -22.52 14.36
C ASN A 176 5.87 -22.36 15.86
N GLY A 177 4.59 -22.33 16.26
CA GLY A 177 4.19 -22.18 17.66
C GLY A 177 4.13 -20.73 18.18
N SER A 178 4.53 -19.73 17.38
CA SER A 178 4.49 -18.33 17.82
C SER A 178 3.09 -17.72 17.68
N ALA A 179 2.66 -16.88 18.62
CA ALA A 179 1.40 -16.14 18.49
C ALA A 179 1.37 -15.31 17.20
N ARG A 180 0.29 -15.41 16.42
CA ARG A 180 0.00 -14.54 15.28
C ARG A 180 -0.32 -13.15 15.82
N GLY A 181 0.35 -12.12 15.30
CA GLY A 181 -0.06 -10.75 15.51
C GLY A 181 -1.46 -10.51 14.92
N LEU A 182 -2.15 -9.46 15.39
CA LEU A 182 -3.51 -9.09 14.95
C LEU A 182 -3.67 -9.03 13.42
N HIS A 183 -2.66 -8.60 12.68
CA HIS A 183 -2.67 -8.53 11.20
C HIS A 183 -2.27 -9.83 10.49
N THR A 184 -2.05 -10.90 11.24
CA THR A 184 -1.74 -12.24 10.73
C THR A 184 -2.82 -13.25 11.09
N GLY A 185 -3.95 -12.77 11.62
CA GLY A 185 -5.15 -13.55 11.83
C GLY A 185 -5.60 -14.25 10.55
N ALA A 186 -6.40 -15.31 10.69
CA ALA A 186 -6.97 -16.03 9.54
C ALA A 186 -8.01 -15.19 8.78
N CYS A 187 -8.56 -14.16 9.42
CA CYS A 187 -9.53 -13.22 8.88
C CYS A 187 -9.40 -11.86 9.59
N ASP A 188 -10.07 -10.84 9.09
CA ASP A 188 -10.02 -9.47 9.61
C ASP A 188 -11.06 -9.22 10.72
N TRP A 189 -12.25 -9.82 10.61
CA TRP A 189 -13.26 -9.87 11.68
C TRP A 189 -14.18 -11.10 11.56
N VAL A 190 -14.97 -11.36 12.58
CA VAL A 190 -15.94 -12.47 12.62
C VAL A 190 -17.35 -11.92 12.81
N ARG A 191 -18.29 -12.28 11.94
CA ARG A 191 -19.73 -12.02 12.10
C ARG A 191 -20.34 -13.10 13.00
N THR A 192 -20.98 -12.71 14.09
CA THR A 192 -21.55 -13.64 15.09
C THR A 192 -23.06 -13.61 15.17
N HIS A 193 -23.69 -12.46 14.85
CA HIS A 193 -25.14 -12.29 14.82
C HIS A 193 -25.52 -11.48 13.60
N MET A 194 -26.70 -11.72 13.05
CA MET A 194 -27.32 -10.91 11.99
C MET A 194 -28.73 -10.53 12.44
N ASN A 195 -29.07 -9.23 12.41
CA ASN A 195 -30.37 -8.73 12.87
C ASN A 195 -30.74 -9.19 14.29
N GLY A 196 -29.75 -9.23 15.19
CA GLY A 196 -29.91 -9.70 16.57
C GLY A 196 -30.00 -11.23 16.74
N ILE A 197 -30.07 -11.99 15.65
CA ILE A 197 -30.11 -13.46 15.67
C ILE A 197 -28.69 -14.00 15.62
N LYS A 198 -28.33 -14.84 16.58
CA LYS A 198 -27.02 -15.52 16.60
C LYS A 198 -26.93 -16.47 15.41
N LEU A 199 -25.83 -16.37 14.66
CA LEU A 199 -25.55 -17.29 13.56
C LEU A 199 -25.23 -18.69 14.13
N GLU A 200 -25.69 -19.74 13.45
CA GLU A 200 -25.37 -21.13 13.81
C GLU A 200 -23.86 -21.36 13.88
N SER A 201 -23.12 -20.77 12.94
CA SER A 201 -21.67 -20.71 12.92
C SER A 201 -21.20 -19.26 12.73
N PRO A 202 -20.22 -18.78 13.54
CA PRO A 202 -19.58 -17.51 13.27
C PRO A 202 -18.90 -17.51 11.90
N ARG A 203 -19.12 -16.46 11.09
CA ARG A 203 -18.53 -16.34 9.76
C ARG A 203 -17.27 -15.48 9.81
N ARG A 204 -16.15 -16.02 9.37
CA ARG A 204 -14.86 -15.33 9.24
C ARG A 204 -14.87 -14.46 8.00
N VAL A 205 -14.54 -13.19 8.13
CA VAL A 205 -14.58 -12.21 7.04
C VAL A 205 -13.17 -11.73 6.72
N GLU A 206 -12.76 -11.86 5.47
CA GLU A 206 -11.57 -11.22 4.92
C GLU A 206 -11.99 -9.99 4.11
N ALA A 207 -11.27 -8.88 4.26
CA ALA A 207 -11.44 -7.67 3.48
C ALA A 207 -10.21 -7.38 2.64
N LYS A 208 -10.40 -7.29 1.32
CA LYS A 208 -9.36 -6.83 0.41
C LYS A 208 -9.77 -5.51 -0.21
N SER A 209 -8.85 -4.56 -0.15
CA SER A 209 -9.01 -3.30 -0.87
C SER A 209 -8.11 -3.23 -2.08
N THR A 210 -8.57 -2.52 -3.11
CA THR A 210 -7.75 -2.19 -4.27
C THR A 210 -8.09 -0.80 -4.79
N GLN A 211 -7.15 -0.22 -5.52
CA GLN A 211 -7.34 1.01 -6.29
C GLN A 211 -7.33 0.63 -7.77
N LEU A 212 -8.13 1.30 -8.60
CA LEU A 212 -8.02 1.13 -10.04
C LEU A 212 -6.65 1.59 -10.51
N SER A 213 -5.96 0.70 -11.23
CA SER A 213 -4.64 0.97 -11.77
C SER A 213 -4.66 1.04 -13.29
N TRP A 214 -4.10 2.11 -13.85
CA TRP A 214 -3.92 2.20 -15.31
C TRP A 214 -2.67 1.44 -15.70
N LYS A 215 -2.81 0.41 -16.52
CA LYS A 215 -1.68 -0.36 -17.06
C LYS A 215 -1.31 0.20 -18.43
N LEU A 216 -0.31 1.08 -18.46
CA LEU A 216 0.13 1.79 -19.66
C LEU A 216 0.44 0.84 -20.83
N GLU A 217 1.21 -0.22 -20.57
CA GLU A 217 1.60 -1.23 -21.59
C GLU A 217 0.39 -1.90 -22.26
N ARG A 218 -0.69 -2.10 -21.50
CA ARG A 218 -1.91 -2.77 -21.96
C ARG A 218 -3.05 -1.79 -22.23
N LYS A 219 -2.79 -0.49 -22.07
CA LYS A 219 -3.77 0.61 -22.11
C LYS A 219 -5.12 0.21 -21.49
N VAL A 220 -5.11 -0.27 -20.25
CA VAL A 220 -6.34 -0.78 -19.60
C VAL A 220 -6.36 -0.49 -18.11
N TRP A 221 -7.53 -0.16 -17.58
CA TRP A 221 -7.78 -0.10 -16.14
C TRP A 221 -7.91 -1.48 -15.53
N VAL A 222 -7.28 -1.69 -14.37
CA VAL A 222 -7.24 -2.98 -13.69
C VAL A 222 -7.57 -2.82 -12.21
N LEU A 223 -8.55 -3.60 -11.75
CA LEU A 223 -8.74 -3.95 -10.35
C LEU A 223 -7.88 -5.19 -10.07
N HIS A 224 -7.04 -5.14 -9.04
CA HIS A 224 -6.24 -6.28 -8.63
C HIS A 224 -6.28 -6.41 -7.11
N PHE A 225 -7.01 -7.42 -6.64
CA PHE A 225 -6.97 -7.87 -5.26
C PHE A 225 -5.98 -9.04 -5.17
N SER A 226 -5.09 -9.01 -4.19
CA SER A 226 -4.00 -9.98 -4.07
C SER A 226 -3.95 -10.65 -2.70
N ALA A 227 -3.23 -11.76 -2.61
CA ALA A 227 -2.99 -12.51 -1.37
C ALA A 227 -4.28 -12.96 -0.69
N ILE A 228 -5.22 -13.50 -1.48
CA ILE A 228 -6.51 -14.01 -1.01
C ILE A 228 -6.39 -15.51 -0.72
N LYS A 229 -6.57 -15.92 0.52
CA LYS A 229 -6.52 -17.33 0.93
C LYS A 229 -7.93 -17.85 1.18
N PHE A 230 -8.61 -18.30 0.12
CA PHE A 230 -10.02 -18.71 0.16
C PHE A 230 -10.36 -19.82 1.17
N THR A 231 -9.36 -20.50 1.76
CA THR A 231 -9.55 -21.52 2.81
C THR A 231 -9.56 -20.94 4.23
N GLU A 232 -9.15 -19.69 4.41
CA GLU A 232 -8.95 -19.08 5.73
C GLU A 232 -10.16 -18.27 6.23
N PHE A 233 -11.12 -18.00 5.35
CA PHE A 233 -12.32 -17.20 5.64
C PHE A 233 -13.57 -17.82 4.99
N ASP A 234 -14.75 -17.36 5.42
CA ASP A 234 -16.06 -17.79 4.92
C ASP A 234 -16.67 -16.72 3.99
N ASP A 235 -16.40 -15.44 4.27
CA ASP A 235 -16.83 -14.29 3.47
C ASP A 235 -15.64 -13.46 3.00
N LEU A 236 -15.71 -12.94 1.77
CA LEU A 236 -14.74 -11.98 1.23
C LEU A 236 -15.44 -10.68 0.85
N VAL A 237 -15.05 -9.59 1.54
CA VAL A 237 -15.47 -8.23 1.20
C VAL A 237 -14.41 -7.58 0.32
N LEU A 238 -14.80 -7.14 -0.87
CA LEU A 238 -13.96 -6.37 -1.77
C LEU A 238 -14.29 -4.89 -1.63
N ILE A 239 -13.25 -4.09 -1.43
CA ILE A 239 -13.35 -2.64 -1.26
C ILE A 239 -12.66 -1.97 -2.45
N VAL A 240 -13.42 -1.27 -3.27
CA VAL A 240 -12.88 -0.55 -4.42
C VAL A 240 -12.72 0.92 -4.06
N TYR A 241 -11.47 1.38 -4.05
CA TYR A 241 -11.15 2.79 -3.95
C TYR A 241 -11.32 3.45 -5.33
N ALA A 242 -12.42 4.15 -5.56
CA ALA A 242 -12.74 4.83 -6.80
C ALA A 242 -12.88 6.36 -6.61
N PRO A 243 -12.71 7.22 -7.61
CA PRO A 243 -12.76 8.67 -7.40
C PRO A 243 -14.09 9.24 -6.91
N TRP A 244 -15.18 8.48 -6.97
CA TRP A 244 -16.49 8.88 -6.45
C TRP A 244 -16.77 8.35 -5.03
N GLY A 245 -15.92 7.48 -4.48
CA GLY A 245 -16.11 6.92 -3.14
C GLY A 245 -15.43 5.58 -2.91
N LEU A 246 -15.81 4.93 -1.80
CA LEU A 246 -15.46 3.53 -1.52
C LEU A 246 -16.65 2.66 -1.87
N GLU A 247 -16.49 1.77 -2.83
CA GLU A 247 -17.50 0.76 -3.10
C GLU A 247 -17.22 -0.53 -2.34
N LEU A 248 -18.27 -1.07 -1.72
CA LEU A 248 -18.26 -2.32 -0.98
C LEU A 248 -18.96 -3.40 -1.78
N TRP A 249 -18.35 -4.58 -1.85
CA TRP A 249 -18.83 -5.71 -2.62
C TRP A 249 -18.63 -7.00 -1.84
N ASP A 250 -19.64 -7.86 -1.78
CA ASP A 250 -19.54 -9.22 -1.23
C ASP A 250 -19.16 -10.18 -2.36
N TYR A 251 -17.94 -10.72 -2.35
CA TYR A 251 -17.48 -11.61 -3.41
C TYR A 251 -18.10 -13.00 -3.32
N ASN A 252 -18.63 -13.48 -4.44
CA ASN A 252 -19.14 -14.83 -4.54
C ASN A 252 -17.98 -15.81 -4.79
N VAL A 253 -17.56 -16.50 -3.73
CA VAL A 253 -16.44 -17.45 -3.76
C VAL A 253 -16.68 -18.59 -4.75
N GLU A 254 -17.93 -19.04 -4.88
CA GLU A 254 -18.32 -20.14 -5.76
C GLU A 254 -18.23 -19.75 -7.24
N ALA A 255 -18.59 -18.51 -7.58
CA ALA A 255 -18.56 -18.01 -8.94
C ALA A 255 -17.16 -18.04 -9.56
N SER A 256 -16.10 -17.93 -8.74
CA SER A 256 -14.69 -17.96 -9.17
C SER A 256 -14.32 -16.98 -10.29
N VAL A 257 -15.15 -15.96 -10.54
CA VAL A 257 -14.96 -15.00 -11.64
C VAL A 257 -13.78 -14.08 -11.34
N GLY A 258 -12.84 -13.97 -12.28
CA GLY A 258 -11.67 -13.12 -12.16
C GLY A 258 -10.56 -13.66 -11.26
N LYS A 259 -10.76 -14.85 -10.65
CA LYS A 259 -9.72 -15.54 -9.88
C LYS A 259 -8.55 -15.92 -10.79
N THR A 260 -7.34 -15.51 -10.42
CA THR A 260 -6.12 -15.85 -11.17
C THR A 260 -5.36 -17.00 -10.49
N SER A 261 -4.81 -17.88 -11.31
CA SER A 261 -3.91 -18.98 -10.91
C SER A 261 -2.43 -18.67 -11.18
N ASN A 262 -2.13 -17.48 -11.71
CA ASN A 262 -0.78 -17.11 -12.10
C ASN A 262 0.11 -16.85 -10.87
N GLY A 263 1.17 -17.65 -10.77
CA GLY A 263 2.06 -17.75 -9.62
C GLY A 263 1.79 -19.07 -8.91
N LYS A 264 2.79 -19.95 -8.77
CA LYS A 264 2.67 -21.23 -8.06
C LYS A 264 1.96 -20.99 -6.73
N SER A 265 0.68 -21.36 -6.69
CA SER A 265 -0.22 -21.09 -5.58
C SER A 265 0.22 -21.99 -4.43
N THR A 266 1.11 -21.47 -3.62
CA THR A 266 1.42 -22.08 -2.34
C THR A 266 0.40 -21.56 -1.33
N ALA A 267 0.06 -22.37 -0.32
CA ALA A 267 -0.72 -21.95 0.85
C ALA A 267 -0.22 -20.62 1.49
N ASN A 268 1.03 -20.24 1.18
CA ASN A 268 1.67 -19.03 1.67
C ASN A 268 1.31 -17.77 0.85
N SER A 269 1.18 -17.86 -0.48
CA SER A 269 1.02 -16.68 -1.35
C SER A 269 -0.44 -16.27 -1.57
N GLY A 270 -1.39 -17.21 -1.52
CA GLY A 270 -2.80 -16.96 -1.84
C GLY A 270 -3.07 -16.75 -3.34
N HIS A 271 -4.30 -16.36 -3.65
CA HIS A 271 -4.81 -16.08 -4.99
C HIS A 271 -4.92 -14.58 -5.26
N GLY A 272 -5.10 -14.22 -6.53
CA GLY A 272 -5.52 -12.89 -6.95
C GLY A 272 -6.91 -12.88 -7.56
N ILE A 273 -7.61 -11.75 -7.48
CA ILE A 273 -8.77 -11.43 -8.32
C ILE A 273 -8.38 -10.26 -9.20
N VAL A 274 -8.40 -10.47 -10.52
CA VAL A 274 -8.01 -9.45 -11.51
C VAL A 274 -9.15 -9.19 -12.47
N LEU A 275 -9.67 -7.96 -12.46
CA LEU A 275 -10.70 -7.52 -13.39
C LEU A 275 -10.13 -6.40 -14.27
N CYS A 276 -10.16 -6.61 -15.57
CA CYS A 276 -9.71 -5.63 -16.56
C CYS A 276 -10.89 -4.91 -17.23
N GLY A 277 -10.74 -3.61 -17.42
CA GLY A 277 -11.66 -2.74 -18.16
C GLY A 277 -11.56 -2.89 -19.67
N LYS A 278 -12.07 -1.89 -20.38
CA LYS A 278 -12.01 -1.85 -21.85
C LYS A 278 -10.61 -1.40 -22.27
N HIS A 279 -10.05 -2.08 -23.27
CA HIS A 279 -8.74 -1.72 -23.81
C HIS A 279 -8.84 -0.36 -24.53
N GLY A 280 -7.87 0.53 -24.27
CA GLY A 280 -7.80 1.88 -24.83
C GLY A 280 -8.73 2.91 -24.18
N GLU A 281 -9.57 2.54 -23.21
CA GLU A 281 -10.44 3.49 -22.52
C GLU A 281 -9.68 4.14 -21.36
N GLU A 282 -9.11 5.32 -21.59
CA GLU A 282 -8.34 6.07 -20.58
C GLU A 282 -9.23 6.74 -19.54
N ASP A 283 -10.50 7.05 -19.87
CA ASP A 283 -11.43 7.62 -18.91
C ASP A 283 -11.86 6.55 -17.90
N LEU A 284 -11.51 6.77 -16.63
CA LEU A 284 -11.78 5.82 -15.57
C LEU A 284 -13.27 5.52 -15.43
N LYS A 285 -14.12 6.55 -15.47
CA LYS A 285 -15.55 6.41 -15.22
C LYS A 285 -16.23 5.66 -16.37
N ARG A 286 -15.87 5.97 -17.62
CA ARG A 286 -16.32 5.19 -18.79
C ARG A 286 -15.83 3.76 -18.77
N SER A 287 -14.57 3.51 -18.40
CA SER A 287 -14.06 2.13 -18.25
C SER A 287 -14.76 1.39 -17.11
N TRP A 288 -15.13 2.09 -16.05
CA TRP A 288 -15.91 1.55 -14.94
C TRP A 288 -17.28 1.09 -15.39
N ASP A 289 -18.08 2.03 -15.90
CA ASP A 289 -19.47 1.85 -16.26
C ASP A 289 -19.65 0.85 -17.41
N SER A 290 -18.73 0.85 -18.39
CA SER A 290 -18.86 0.00 -19.57
C SER A 290 -18.45 -1.46 -19.36
N LYS A 291 -17.51 -1.75 -18.46
CA LYS A 291 -16.91 -3.10 -18.38
C LYS A 291 -16.52 -3.58 -16.99
N LEU A 292 -15.90 -2.74 -16.16
CA LEU A 292 -15.44 -3.21 -14.85
C LEU A 292 -16.61 -3.52 -13.93
N VAL A 293 -17.62 -2.66 -13.86
CA VAL A 293 -18.80 -2.89 -13.00
C VAL A 293 -19.56 -4.15 -13.41
N THR A 294 -19.69 -4.41 -14.72
CA THR A 294 -20.33 -5.62 -15.24
C THR A 294 -19.58 -6.88 -14.83
N ARG A 295 -18.24 -6.86 -14.94
CA ARG A 295 -17.39 -7.99 -14.50
C ARG A 295 -17.41 -8.17 -13.00
N LEU A 296 -17.45 -7.09 -12.24
CA LEU A 296 -17.51 -7.13 -10.79
C LEU A 296 -18.87 -7.65 -10.31
N ARG A 297 -19.98 -7.26 -10.94
CA ARG A 297 -21.32 -7.82 -10.71
C ARG A 297 -21.43 -9.31 -11.04
N ALA A 298 -20.67 -9.78 -12.03
CA ALA A 298 -20.59 -11.21 -12.33
C ALA A 298 -19.81 -11.99 -11.24
N ALA A 299 -18.96 -11.31 -10.46
CA ALA A 299 -18.08 -11.92 -9.46
C ALA A 299 -18.55 -11.70 -8.02
N ALA A 300 -19.33 -10.65 -7.77
CA ALA A 300 -19.64 -10.15 -6.45
C ALA A 300 -21.00 -9.44 -6.43
N THR A 301 -21.67 -9.48 -5.28
CA THR A 301 -22.87 -8.72 -5.00
C THR A 301 -22.48 -7.32 -4.55
N TYR A 302 -23.03 -6.30 -5.21
CA TYR A 302 -22.86 -4.91 -4.80
C TYR A 302 -23.52 -4.69 -3.43
N VAL A 303 -22.79 -4.08 -2.50
CA VAL A 303 -23.30 -3.73 -1.16
C VAL A 303 -23.66 -2.26 -1.12
N ASP A 304 -22.68 -1.37 -1.31
CA ASP A 304 -22.89 0.08 -1.20
C ASP A 304 -21.74 0.92 -1.80
N THR A 305 -21.97 2.22 -1.96
CA THR A 305 -20.97 3.23 -2.30
C THR A 305 -20.97 4.32 -1.26
N LEU A 306 -19.89 4.41 -0.50
CA LEU A 306 -19.67 5.47 0.47
C LEU A 306 -19.00 6.65 -0.23
N ALA A 307 -19.77 7.69 -0.54
CA ALA A 307 -19.25 8.95 -1.05
C ALA A 307 -18.24 9.58 -0.08
N TRP A 308 -17.37 10.47 -0.56
CA TRP A 308 -16.27 10.99 0.27
C TRP A 308 -16.67 11.79 1.50
N ASP A 309 -17.87 12.36 1.48
CA ASP A 309 -18.51 13.06 2.58
C ASP A 309 -19.26 12.14 3.55
N HIS A 310 -19.28 10.82 3.30
CA HIS A 310 -19.97 9.86 4.15
C HIS A 310 -19.43 9.88 5.59
N PRO A 311 -20.28 9.87 6.64
CA PRO A 311 -19.85 9.97 8.03
C PRO A 311 -18.82 8.94 8.47
N LEU A 312 -18.90 7.69 7.98
CA LEU A 312 -17.89 6.65 8.25
C LEU A 312 -16.50 7.01 7.72
N ILE A 313 -16.43 7.59 6.53
CA ILE A 313 -15.16 8.05 5.95
C ILE A 313 -14.62 9.21 6.80
N ALA A 314 -15.46 10.20 7.12
CA ALA A 314 -15.06 11.32 7.98
C ALA A 314 -14.58 10.88 9.37
N ALA A 315 -15.23 9.87 9.98
CA ALA A 315 -14.85 9.33 11.28
C ALA A 315 -13.50 8.60 11.25
N SER A 316 -13.16 7.96 10.12
CA SER A 316 -11.90 7.24 9.96
C SER A 316 -10.68 8.17 10.08
N PHE A 317 -10.79 9.43 9.66
CA PHE A 317 -9.72 10.43 9.77
C PHE A 317 -9.51 10.94 11.20
N ARG A 318 -10.53 10.92 12.06
CA ARG A 318 -10.43 11.52 13.41
C ARG A 318 -9.72 10.64 14.42
N THR A 319 -9.71 9.32 14.22
CA THR A 319 -9.27 8.39 15.28
C THR A 319 -7.75 8.24 15.39
N GLU A 320 -6.98 8.88 14.52
CA GLU A 320 -5.52 8.82 14.56
C GLU A 320 -4.92 9.68 15.67
N VAL A 321 -5.64 10.73 16.08
CA VAL A 321 -5.14 11.70 17.06
C VAL A 321 -5.06 11.10 18.47
N SER A 322 -5.88 10.10 18.80
CA SER A 322 -5.98 9.55 20.17
C SER A 322 -5.11 8.33 20.45
N ARG A 323 -4.29 7.86 19.50
CA ARG A 323 -3.35 6.72 19.70
C ARG A 323 -1.89 7.14 19.76
N ALA A 324 -1.60 8.43 19.55
CA ALA A 324 -0.25 8.99 19.63
C ALA A 324 0.04 9.68 20.98
N SER A 325 -0.87 9.56 21.95
CA SER A 325 -0.76 10.01 23.34
C SER A 325 -0.75 8.80 24.28
#